data_AF-A0AAE9DPK1-F1
#
_entry.id   AF-A0AAE9DPK1-F1
#
_cell.length_a   1.000
_cell.length_b   1.000
_cell.length_c   1.000
_cell.angle_alpha   90.00
_cell.angle_beta   90.00
_cell.angle_gamma   90.00
#
_symmetry.space_group_name_H-M   'P 1'
#
loop_
_entity.id
_entity.type
_entity.pdbx_description
1 polymer ?
#
loop_
_entity_poly.entity_id
_entity_poly.type
_entity_poly.pdbx_seq_one_letter_code
_entity_poly.pdbx_strand_id
1 'polypeptide(L)'
;MTENREEKKFVIKHVFLNVPLYDKQVVYGNEEKHFGIFWKLRRSWKIANEISNYFQLEFRKAEDFVESEWSMEIEVDSNLYRDSIIKNKTHSISGTSEKVIDLVLINYFDLEDYRFNGNLEAEFHVTIKKMTGIKLPKQLPKLRNFDDDVAKKFSDVCLMAGNQKFYNFLELINGETFVNDDTVEGLLHLADFFDSKTVFRRCEAFMMNKSEKSLKSKFELAIKYRLEPLQKRCISGLKNKEDVRSVLPEDPFQINPDVWAELFNKAFSFN
;
A
#
# COMPACT_ATOMS: atom_id res chain seq x y z
N MET A 1 -13.90 -15.11 14.49
CA MET A 1 -13.92 -13.77 13.89
C MET A 1 -13.75 -12.74 14.99
N THR A 2 -12.61 -12.05 15.03
CA THR A 2 -12.40 -10.91 15.94
C THR A 2 -13.19 -9.70 15.44
N GLU A 3 -14.01 -9.13 16.31
CA GLU A 3 -14.83 -7.95 16.05
C GLU A 3 -14.08 -6.71 16.57
N ASN A 4 -13.72 -5.78 15.69
CA ASN A 4 -13.14 -4.51 16.12
C ASN A 4 -14.28 -3.52 16.43
N ARG A 5 -14.37 -3.08 17.69
CA ARG A 5 -15.43 -2.20 18.22
C ARG A 5 -15.07 -0.72 18.22
N GLU A 6 -13.87 -0.34 17.79
CA GLU A 6 -13.50 1.06 17.64
C GLU A 6 -14.10 1.64 16.36
N GLU A 7 -14.93 2.67 16.52
CA GLU A 7 -15.53 3.45 15.45
C GLU A 7 -14.41 4.16 14.66
N LYS A 8 -14.38 3.95 13.34
CA LYS A 8 -13.37 4.54 12.45
C LYS A 8 -14.03 5.53 11.51
N LYS A 9 -13.42 6.70 11.35
CA LYS A 9 -13.98 7.79 10.53
C LYS A 9 -12.95 8.29 9.54
N PHE A 10 -13.41 8.60 8.33
CA PHE A 10 -12.60 9.28 7.32
C PHE A 10 -13.51 10.08 6.39
N VAL A 11 -12.90 10.99 5.63
CA VAL A 11 -13.57 11.81 4.63
C VAL A 11 -12.93 11.54 3.28
N ILE A 12 -13.75 11.25 2.27
CA ILE A 12 -13.31 11.11 0.87
C ILE A 12 -13.96 12.22 0.04
N LYS A 13 -13.14 12.91 -0.77
CA LYS A 13 -13.59 14.06 -1.57
C LYS A 13 -13.14 13.95 -3.01
N HIS A 14 -13.98 14.36 -3.94
CA HIS A 14 -13.59 14.48 -5.35
C HIS A 14 -14.41 15.55 -6.07
N VAL A 15 -13.74 16.30 -6.96
CA VAL A 15 -14.39 17.26 -7.85
C VAL A 15 -14.49 16.63 -9.25
N PHE A 16 -15.70 16.28 -9.65
CA PHE A 16 -15.98 15.84 -11.01
C PHE A 16 -16.05 17.05 -11.93
N LEU A 17 -15.14 17.10 -12.91
CA LEU A 17 -15.03 18.22 -13.83
C LEU A 17 -16.05 18.13 -14.97
N ASN A 18 -16.64 19.26 -15.34
CA ASN A 18 -17.53 19.41 -16.49
C ASN A 18 -18.59 18.30 -16.58
N VAL A 19 -19.28 18.02 -15.46
CA VAL A 19 -20.23 16.91 -15.36
C VAL A 19 -21.33 17.08 -16.41
N PRO A 20 -21.37 16.23 -17.44
CA PRO A 20 -22.34 16.38 -18.51
C PRO A 20 -23.74 16.01 -18.02
N LEU A 21 -24.73 16.67 -18.60
CA LEU A 21 -26.14 16.37 -18.41
C LEU A 21 -26.53 14.96 -18.88
N TYR A 22 -25.75 14.38 -19.79
CA TYR A 22 -25.90 13.00 -20.25
C TYR A 22 -24.55 12.44 -20.68
N ASP A 23 -24.21 11.25 -20.21
CA ASP A 23 -23.03 10.51 -20.65
C ASP A 23 -23.15 9.02 -20.29
N LYS A 24 -22.53 8.14 -21.08
CA LYS A 24 -22.50 6.69 -20.86
C LYS A 24 -21.27 6.24 -20.07
N GLN A 25 -20.32 7.13 -19.79
CA GLN A 25 -19.07 6.77 -19.14
C GLN A 25 -19.19 6.79 -17.61
N VAL A 26 -18.55 5.81 -16.98
CA VAL A 26 -18.30 5.82 -15.54
C VAL A 26 -17.03 6.62 -15.30
N VAL A 27 -17.15 7.69 -14.51
CA VAL A 27 -16.03 8.55 -14.16
C VAL A 27 -15.62 8.22 -12.73
N TYR A 28 -14.32 8.02 -12.50
CA TYR A 28 -13.78 7.68 -11.19
C TYR A 28 -13.01 8.85 -10.61
N GLY A 29 -13.14 9.04 -9.30
CA GLY A 29 -12.22 9.85 -8.51
C GLY A 29 -10.96 9.08 -8.18
N ASN A 30 -10.08 9.72 -7.41
CA ASN A 30 -8.85 9.12 -6.93
C ASN A 30 -9.13 7.95 -5.98
N GLU A 31 -8.30 6.91 -6.05
CA GLU A 31 -8.35 5.80 -5.10
C GLU A 31 -7.61 6.19 -3.82
N GLU A 32 -8.26 6.02 -2.67
CA GLU A 32 -7.72 6.30 -1.34
C GLU A 32 -7.71 5.04 -0.49
N LYS A 33 -6.65 4.83 0.31
CA LYS A 33 -6.56 3.67 1.21
C LYS A 33 -6.89 4.09 2.65
N HIS A 34 -8.04 3.64 3.16
CA HIS A 34 -8.47 3.89 4.54
C HIS A 34 -8.77 2.58 5.23
N PHE A 35 -8.16 2.37 6.40
CA PHE A 35 -8.34 1.16 7.22
C PHE A 35 -8.18 -0.13 6.40
N GLY A 36 -7.14 -0.14 5.54
CA GLY A 36 -6.77 -1.27 4.67
C GLY A 36 -7.69 -1.55 3.49
N ILE A 37 -8.80 -0.84 3.35
CA ILE A 37 -9.68 -0.94 2.20
C ILE A 37 -9.32 0.18 1.22
N PHE A 38 -9.34 -0.12 -0.08
CA PHE A 38 -9.28 0.89 -1.12
C PHE A 38 -10.68 1.41 -1.40
N TRP A 39 -10.82 2.73 -1.43
CA TRP A 39 -12.06 3.44 -1.63
C TRP A 39 -11.91 4.36 -2.82
N LYS A 40 -12.94 4.46 -3.65
CA LYS A 40 -13.00 5.44 -4.73
C LYS A 40 -14.42 5.92 -4.92
N LEU A 41 -14.57 7.23 -5.15
CA LEU A 41 -15.82 7.78 -5.63
C LEU A 41 -15.96 7.48 -7.11
N ARG A 42 -17.17 7.17 -7.54
CA ARG A 42 -17.47 7.10 -8.97
C ARG A 42 -18.82 7.71 -9.27
N ARG A 43 -18.90 8.33 -10.45
CA ARG A 43 -20.14 8.81 -11.04
C ARG A 43 -20.50 7.90 -12.19
N SER A 44 -21.69 7.31 -12.13
CA SER A 44 -22.25 6.60 -13.27
C SER A 44 -23.65 7.10 -13.59
N TRP A 45 -24.12 6.72 -14.77
CA TRP A 45 -25.47 6.98 -15.24
C TRP A 45 -26.22 5.67 -15.34
N LYS A 46 -27.48 5.67 -14.94
CA LYS A 46 -28.41 4.56 -15.25
C LYS A 46 -29.67 5.14 -15.86
N ILE A 47 -30.23 4.42 -16.81
CA ILE A 47 -31.59 4.64 -17.32
C ILE A 47 -32.43 3.53 -16.70
N ALA A 48 -33.21 3.88 -15.69
CA ALA A 48 -34.24 3.00 -15.16
C ALA A 48 -35.61 3.46 -15.69
N ASN A 49 -36.24 4.42 -15.00
CA ASN A 49 -37.48 5.08 -15.45
C ASN A 49 -37.24 6.52 -15.93
N GLU A 50 -36.26 7.20 -15.33
CA GLU A 50 -35.78 8.52 -15.71
C GLU A 50 -34.25 8.51 -15.81
N ILE A 51 -33.71 9.55 -16.44
CA ILE A 51 -32.29 9.81 -16.56
C ILE A 51 -31.84 10.30 -15.17
N SER A 52 -31.03 9.51 -14.44
CA SER A 52 -30.41 9.95 -13.17
C SER A 52 -28.89 9.72 -13.06
N ASN A 53 -28.19 10.66 -12.41
CA ASN A 53 -26.80 10.52 -12.00
C ASN A 53 -26.71 9.76 -10.68
N TYR A 54 -25.83 8.77 -10.64
CA TYR A 54 -25.49 8.03 -9.43
C TYR A 54 -24.09 8.41 -8.98
N PHE A 55 -23.98 8.89 -7.75
CA PHE A 55 -22.71 9.05 -7.05
C PHE A 55 -22.56 7.89 -6.08
N GLN A 56 -21.56 7.08 -6.34
CA GLN A 56 -21.37 5.77 -5.74
C GLN A 56 -20.04 5.74 -5.03
N LEU A 57 -19.99 5.01 -3.91
CA LEU A 57 -18.75 4.66 -3.25
C LEU A 57 -18.42 3.22 -3.62
N GLU A 58 -17.32 3.05 -4.33
CA GLU A 58 -16.79 1.75 -4.67
C GLU A 58 -15.63 1.43 -3.74
N PHE A 59 -15.57 0.17 -3.32
CA PHE A 59 -14.51 -0.29 -2.45
C PHE A 59 -14.01 -1.67 -2.87
N ARG A 60 -12.72 -1.85 -2.64
CA ARG A 60 -11.97 -3.06 -2.98
C ARG A 60 -11.09 -3.42 -1.80
N LYS A 61 -11.13 -4.69 -1.40
CA LYS A 61 -10.18 -5.21 -0.40
C LYS A 61 -8.76 -5.14 -0.97
N ALA A 62 -7.78 -4.75 -0.16
CA ALA A 62 -6.39 -4.87 -0.58
C ALA A 62 -5.99 -6.35 -0.73
N GLU A 63 -4.89 -6.62 -1.41
CA GLU A 63 -4.38 -7.99 -1.61
C GLU A 63 -3.85 -8.61 -0.30
N ASP A 64 -3.52 -7.79 0.70
CA ASP A 64 -2.90 -8.19 1.96
C ASP A 64 -3.88 -8.82 2.99
N PHE A 65 -5.11 -9.17 2.58
CA PHE A 65 -6.15 -9.70 3.49
C PHE A 65 -6.03 -11.22 3.62
N VAL A 66 -5.85 -11.70 4.85
CA VAL A 66 -5.57 -13.12 5.16
C VAL A 66 -6.85 -13.97 5.27
N GLU A 67 -7.99 -13.39 5.66
CA GLU A 67 -9.26 -14.12 5.85
C GLU A 67 -10.14 -14.01 4.59
N SER A 68 -10.73 -15.14 4.18
CA SER A 68 -11.55 -15.27 2.95
C SER A 68 -12.93 -14.61 3.05
N GLU A 69 -13.39 -14.34 4.27
CA GLU A 69 -14.70 -13.77 4.57
C GLU A 69 -14.54 -12.54 5.47
N TRP A 70 -15.12 -11.41 5.05
CA TRP A 70 -15.15 -10.18 5.83
C TRP A 70 -16.52 -9.52 5.76
N SER A 71 -16.82 -8.71 6.77
CA SER A 71 -18.00 -7.86 6.77
C SER A 71 -17.71 -6.50 7.39
N MET A 72 -18.46 -5.50 6.93
CA MET A 72 -18.35 -4.14 7.40
C MET A 72 -19.73 -3.49 7.42
N GLU A 73 -20.01 -2.78 8.50
CA GLU A 73 -21.16 -1.91 8.63
C GLU A 73 -20.67 -0.47 8.62
N ILE A 74 -21.16 0.32 7.67
CA ILE A 74 -20.80 1.72 7.53
C ILE A 74 -22.04 2.61 7.62
N GLU A 75 -21.84 3.81 8.11
CA GLU A 75 -22.76 4.94 8.08
C GLU A 75 -22.11 6.03 7.24
N VAL A 76 -22.86 6.62 6.31
CA VAL A 76 -22.34 7.63 5.40
C VAL A 76 -23.20 8.89 5.43
N ASP A 77 -22.54 10.03 5.63
CA ASP A 77 -23.09 11.36 5.38
C ASP A 77 -22.52 11.91 4.08
N SER A 78 -23.36 12.47 3.22
CA SER A 78 -22.93 13.11 1.98
C SER A 78 -23.10 14.61 2.07
N ASN A 79 -22.05 15.34 1.69
CA ASN A 79 -22.08 16.78 1.46
C ASN A 79 -21.77 17.02 -0.01
N LEU A 80 -22.72 17.58 -0.74
CA LEU A 80 -22.49 18.09 -2.09
C LEU A 80 -22.46 19.62 -2.02
N TYR A 81 -22.47 20.29 -3.17
CA TYR A 81 -22.46 21.77 -3.25
C TYR A 81 -23.61 22.45 -2.48
N ARG A 82 -24.68 21.70 -2.15
CA ARG A 82 -25.71 22.07 -1.17
C ARG A 82 -25.65 21.16 0.06
N ASP A 83 -26.16 21.67 1.19
CA ASP A 83 -26.29 20.94 2.44
C ASP A 83 -26.87 19.52 2.26
N SER A 84 -26.36 18.63 3.11
CA SER A 84 -26.35 17.17 2.95
C SER A 84 -27.63 16.56 2.35
N ILE A 85 -27.50 15.90 1.19
CA ILE A 85 -28.60 15.12 0.59
C ILE A 85 -28.89 13.85 1.41
N ILE A 86 -27.87 13.28 2.05
CA ILE A 86 -28.00 12.06 2.86
C ILE A 86 -27.30 12.26 4.19
N LYS A 87 -28.03 11.98 5.26
CA LYS A 87 -27.49 11.87 6.61
C LYS A 87 -27.72 10.45 7.14
N ASN A 88 -26.69 9.88 7.73
CA ASN A 88 -26.74 8.67 8.54
C ASN A 88 -27.33 7.44 7.81
N LYS A 89 -26.95 7.22 6.55
CA LYS A 89 -27.41 6.03 5.82
C LYS A 89 -26.51 4.84 6.12
N THR A 90 -27.07 3.84 6.79
CA THR A 90 -26.36 2.60 7.13
C THR A 90 -26.33 1.63 5.95
N HIS A 91 -25.16 1.06 5.69
CA HIS A 91 -24.94 0.02 4.71
C HIS A 91 -24.20 -1.15 5.35
N SER A 92 -24.75 -2.36 5.20
CA SER A 92 -24.10 -3.61 5.59
C SER A 92 -23.48 -4.28 4.38
N ILE A 93 -22.21 -4.63 4.50
CA ILE A 93 -21.38 -5.17 3.45
C ILE A 93 -20.81 -6.50 3.95
N SER A 94 -20.95 -7.53 3.14
CA SER A 94 -20.29 -8.82 3.32
C SER A 94 -19.90 -9.35 1.96
N GLY A 95 -18.78 -10.06 1.80
CA GLY A 95 -18.48 -10.68 0.51
C GLY A 95 -17.04 -11.10 0.28
N THR A 96 -16.86 -11.87 -0.80
CA THR A 96 -15.60 -12.44 -1.26
C THR A 96 -14.88 -11.57 -2.32
N SER A 97 -15.54 -10.53 -2.84
CA SER A 97 -15.01 -9.66 -3.91
C SER A 97 -15.58 -8.22 -3.88
N GLU A 98 -15.07 -7.36 -4.79
CA GLU A 98 -15.41 -5.95 -5.00
C GLU A 98 -16.92 -5.67 -4.94
N LYS A 99 -17.31 -4.62 -4.20
CA LYS A 99 -18.71 -4.17 -4.12
C LYS A 99 -18.79 -2.66 -4.28
N VAL A 100 -19.87 -2.25 -4.94
CA VAL A 100 -20.23 -0.85 -5.18
C VAL A 100 -21.47 -0.54 -4.36
N ILE A 101 -21.45 0.55 -3.59
CA ILE A 101 -22.65 1.07 -2.92
C ILE A 101 -23.15 2.31 -3.63
N ASP A 102 -24.45 2.30 -3.94
CA ASP A 102 -25.18 3.46 -4.42
C ASP A 102 -25.51 4.36 -3.22
N LEU A 103 -24.80 5.50 -3.12
CA LEU A 103 -24.98 6.45 -2.03
C LEU A 103 -26.05 7.47 -2.40
N VAL A 104 -25.74 8.36 -3.35
CA VAL A 104 -26.59 9.49 -3.74
C VAL A 104 -27.11 9.30 -5.15
N LEU A 105 -28.42 9.53 -5.30
CA LEU A 105 -29.11 9.63 -6.57
C LEU A 105 -29.51 11.09 -6.79
N ILE A 106 -29.10 11.66 -7.91
CA ILE A 106 -29.52 13.00 -8.32
C ILE A 106 -30.24 12.87 -9.66
N ASN A 107 -31.49 13.33 -9.70
CA ASN A 107 -32.25 13.37 -10.93
C ASN A 107 -31.59 14.35 -11.92
N TYR A 108 -31.73 14.09 -13.21
CA TYR A 108 -31.40 15.03 -14.27
C TYR A 108 -31.89 16.46 -13.98
N PHE A 109 -33.14 16.62 -13.55
CA PHE A 109 -33.73 17.94 -13.34
C PHE A 109 -33.07 18.74 -12.20
N ASP A 110 -32.55 18.03 -11.20
CA ASP A 110 -31.96 18.66 -10.01
C ASP A 110 -30.43 18.83 -10.15
N LEU A 111 -29.79 18.22 -11.17
CA LEU A 111 -28.33 18.19 -11.28
C LEU A 111 -27.70 19.59 -11.32
N GLU A 112 -28.36 20.54 -11.98
CA GLU A 112 -27.89 21.92 -12.10
C GLU A 112 -27.69 22.58 -10.73
N ASP A 113 -28.55 22.28 -9.76
CA ASP A 113 -28.50 22.86 -8.41
C ASP A 113 -27.28 22.40 -7.60
N TYR A 114 -26.60 21.34 -8.05
CA TYR A 114 -25.42 20.77 -7.41
C TYR A 114 -24.13 21.05 -8.19
N ARG A 115 -24.21 21.75 -9.33
CA ARG A 115 -23.04 22.11 -10.12
C ARG A 115 -22.64 23.56 -9.90
N PHE A 116 -21.35 23.79 -9.87
CA PHE A 116 -20.77 25.13 -9.91
C PHE A 116 -19.79 25.21 -11.08
N ASN A 117 -20.07 26.10 -12.03
CA ASN A 117 -19.33 26.19 -13.30
C ASN A 117 -19.21 24.84 -14.04
N GLY A 118 -20.28 24.04 -14.00
CA GLY A 118 -20.31 22.70 -14.60
C GLY A 118 -19.59 21.60 -13.79
N ASN A 119 -18.89 21.94 -12.72
CA ASN A 119 -18.21 20.98 -11.85
C ASN A 119 -19.11 20.57 -10.68
N LEU A 120 -18.93 19.35 -10.18
CA LEU A 120 -19.62 18.88 -8.98
C LEU A 120 -18.60 18.37 -7.96
N GLU A 121 -18.59 19.00 -6.79
CA GLU A 121 -17.80 18.54 -5.65
C GLU A 121 -18.62 17.58 -4.81
N ALA A 122 -18.05 16.40 -4.57
CA ALA A 122 -18.65 15.37 -3.76
C ALA A 122 -17.75 15.04 -2.57
N GLU A 123 -18.30 15.19 -1.37
CA GLU A 123 -17.64 14.91 -0.10
C GLU A 123 -18.48 13.91 0.70
N PHE A 124 -17.87 12.82 1.14
CA PHE A 124 -18.55 11.80 1.93
C PHE A 124 -17.80 11.56 3.22
N HIS A 125 -18.52 11.67 4.34
CA HIS A 125 -18.03 11.32 5.66
C HIS A 125 -18.45 9.89 5.94
N VAL A 126 -17.47 9.00 6.02
CA VAL A 126 -17.70 7.58 6.20
C VAL A 126 -17.34 7.20 7.62
N THR A 127 -18.30 6.60 8.31
CA THR A 127 -18.15 6.05 9.66
C THR A 127 -18.30 4.54 9.60
N ILE A 128 -17.25 3.81 9.95
CA ILE A 128 -17.27 2.35 10.04
C ILE A 128 -17.68 1.98 11.47
N LYS A 129 -18.90 1.47 11.63
CA LYS A 129 -19.49 1.06 12.91
C LYS A 129 -18.97 -0.30 13.36
N LYS A 130 -18.85 -1.22 12.43
CA LYS A 130 -18.42 -2.59 12.70
C LYS A 130 -17.60 -3.12 11.54
N MET A 131 -16.55 -3.86 11.87
CA MET A 131 -15.70 -4.50 10.88
C MET A 131 -15.24 -5.86 11.42
N THR A 132 -15.41 -6.91 10.64
CA THR A 132 -15.00 -8.29 10.98
C THR A 132 -14.28 -8.93 9.80
N GLY A 133 -13.36 -9.85 10.08
CA GLY A 133 -12.57 -10.54 9.05
C GLY A 133 -11.45 -9.69 8.40
N ILE A 134 -11.26 -8.45 8.86
CA ILE A 134 -10.19 -7.55 8.40
C ILE A 134 -9.16 -7.40 9.51
N LYS A 135 -8.02 -8.10 9.38
CA LYS A 135 -6.84 -7.91 10.22
C LYS A 135 -5.90 -6.96 9.51
N LEU A 136 -5.89 -5.68 9.90
CA LEU A 136 -4.88 -4.75 9.38
C LEU A 136 -3.50 -5.14 9.88
N PRO A 137 -2.42 -4.93 9.10
CA PRO A 137 -1.05 -5.15 9.58
C PRO A 137 -0.74 -4.39 10.87
N LYS A 138 -1.33 -3.20 11.07
CA LYS A 138 -1.25 -2.42 12.32
C LYS A 138 -2.21 -2.86 13.44
N GLN A 139 -3.18 -3.72 13.14
CA GLN A 139 -4.21 -4.23 14.08
C GLN A 139 -4.12 -5.74 14.34
N LEU A 140 -3.18 -6.45 13.69
CA LEU A 140 -2.61 -7.61 14.37
C LEU A 140 -2.11 -7.06 15.70
N PRO A 141 -2.61 -7.55 16.86
CA PRO A 141 -1.92 -7.25 18.10
C PRO A 141 -0.47 -7.64 17.83
N LYS A 142 0.47 -6.71 18.04
CA LYS A 142 1.89 -7.07 18.09
C LYS A 142 1.92 -8.31 18.96
N LEU A 143 2.19 -9.49 18.39
CA LEU A 143 2.06 -10.74 19.16
C LEU A 143 3.00 -10.68 20.36
N ARG A 144 4.02 -9.81 20.28
CA ARG A 144 4.81 -9.27 21.38
C ARG A 144 5.12 -7.79 21.16
N ASN A 145 4.79 -6.95 22.13
CA ASN A 145 5.28 -5.58 22.19
C ASN A 145 6.61 -5.57 22.95
N PHE A 146 7.73 -5.38 22.24
CA PHE A 146 9.06 -5.44 22.85
C PHE A 146 9.50 -4.14 23.54
N ASP A 147 8.70 -3.07 23.41
CA ASP A 147 9.02 -1.74 23.94
C ASP A 147 8.28 -1.40 25.25
N ASP A 148 7.34 -2.22 25.71
CA ASP A 148 6.62 -1.95 26.95
C ASP A 148 7.36 -2.41 28.22
N ASP A 149 6.91 -1.87 29.35
CA ASP A 149 7.52 -2.11 30.65
C ASP A 149 7.37 -3.57 31.11
N VAL A 150 6.44 -4.33 30.53
CA VAL A 150 6.29 -5.76 30.77
C VAL A 150 7.41 -6.51 30.06
N ALA A 151 7.63 -6.27 28.76
CA ALA A 151 8.73 -6.86 28.02
C ALA A 151 10.08 -6.51 28.62
N LYS A 152 10.30 -5.26 29.08
CA LYS A 152 11.53 -4.87 29.79
C LYS A 152 11.75 -5.65 31.09
N LYS A 153 10.68 -5.97 31.82
CA LYS A 153 10.77 -6.72 33.10
C LYS A 153 11.15 -8.19 32.91
N PHE A 154 10.82 -8.78 31.76
CA PHE A 154 11.11 -10.17 31.42
C PHE A 154 12.23 -10.34 30.38
N SER A 155 12.82 -9.24 29.91
CA SER A 155 13.97 -9.27 29.01
C SER A 155 15.23 -9.21 29.86
N ASP A 156 15.91 -10.35 30.01
CA ASP A 156 17.20 -10.42 30.71
C ASP A 156 18.29 -9.61 29.98
N VAL A 157 18.06 -9.30 28.70
CA VAL A 157 19.01 -8.60 27.81
C VAL A 157 18.27 -7.62 26.91
N CYS A 158 18.70 -6.35 26.89
CA CYS A 158 18.29 -5.35 25.90
C CYS A 158 19.31 -5.35 24.75
N LEU A 159 18.90 -5.77 23.54
CA LEU A 159 19.78 -5.80 22.38
C LEU A 159 19.75 -4.45 21.65
N MET A 160 20.78 -3.64 21.90
CA MET A 160 21.03 -2.41 21.14
C MET A 160 21.77 -2.76 19.85
N ALA A 161 21.06 -2.84 18.73
CA ALA A 161 21.67 -3.06 17.42
C ALA A 161 21.97 -1.72 16.72
N GLY A 162 22.97 -0.98 17.25
CA GLY A 162 23.38 0.34 16.75
C GLY A 162 22.28 1.41 16.84
N ASN A 163 22.27 2.34 15.87
CA ASN A 163 21.20 3.34 15.67
C ASN A 163 19.99 2.78 14.87
N GLN A 164 19.98 1.48 14.59
CA GLN A 164 19.00 0.86 13.71
C GLN A 164 17.81 0.31 14.52
N LYS A 165 16.60 0.50 14.00
CA LYS A 165 15.34 0.11 14.65
C LYS A 165 15.20 -1.41 14.77
N PHE A 166 15.71 -2.00 15.85
CA PHE A 166 15.66 -3.45 16.14
C PHE A 166 14.23 -4.02 16.13
N TYR A 167 13.22 -3.21 16.51
CA TYR A 167 11.82 -3.64 16.48
C TYR A 167 11.34 -4.02 15.06
N ASN A 168 11.80 -3.33 13.99
CA ASN A 168 11.43 -3.68 12.62
C ASN A 168 11.90 -5.08 12.23
N PHE A 169 13.08 -5.49 12.72
CA PHE A 169 13.64 -6.82 12.47
C PHE A 169 12.83 -7.91 13.17
N LEU A 170 12.43 -7.68 14.43
CA LEU A 170 11.56 -8.59 15.16
C LEU A 170 10.18 -8.71 14.50
N GLU A 171 9.58 -7.59 14.10
CA GLU A 171 8.30 -7.59 13.40
C GLU A 171 8.40 -8.33 12.05
N LEU A 172 9.51 -8.19 11.32
CA LEU A 172 9.72 -8.90 10.05
C LEU A 172 9.87 -10.41 10.25
N ILE A 173 10.58 -10.86 11.30
CA ILE A 173 10.70 -12.29 11.61
C ILE A 173 9.35 -12.90 11.97
N ASN A 174 8.50 -12.15 12.67
CA ASN A 174 7.16 -12.58 13.05
C ASN A 174 6.12 -12.43 11.91
N GLY A 175 6.52 -11.90 10.75
CA GLY A 175 5.63 -11.74 9.59
C GLY A 175 4.73 -10.51 9.65
N GLU A 176 4.94 -9.61 10.61
CA GLU A 176 4.03 -8.48 10.93
C GLU A 176 4.30 -7.23 10.09
N THR A 177 5.51 -7.06 9.53
CA THR A 177 5.88 -5.90 8.70
C THR A 177 6.27 -6.24 7.27
N PHE A 178 6.26 -5.21 6.43
CA PHE A 178 6.72 -5.23 5.05
C PHE A 178 8.07 -4.53 4.94
N VAL A 179 8.94 -5.07 4.09
CA VAL A 179 10.19 -4.41 3.70
C VAL A 179 9.86 -3.26 2.74
N ASN A 180 10.49 -2.10 2.92
CA ASN A 180 10.41 -0.96 2.01
C ASN A 180 11.80 -0.31 1.81
N ASP A 181 11.91 0.68 0.92
CA ASP A 181 13.20 1.26 0.54
C ASP A 181 13.90 2.02 1.69
N ASP A 182 13.16 2.51 2.68
CA ASP A 182 13.72 3.20 3.85
C ASP A 182 14.24 2.21 4.91
N THR A 183 13.70 1.00 4.95
CA THR A 183 13.97 0.01 6.00
C THR A 183 14.89 -1.12 5.56
N VAL A 184 14.96 -1.42 4.25
CA VAL A 184 15.64 -2.59 3.71
C VAL A 184 17.12 -2.66 4.08
N GLU A 185 17.85 -1.54 4.04
CA GLU A 185 19.28 -1.55 4.39
C GLU A 185 19.50 -1.85 5.87
N GLY A 186 18.72 -1.21 6.74
CA GLY A 186 18.77 -1.49 8.18
C GLY A 186 18.44 -2.95 8.50
N LEU A 187 17.44 -3.50 7.81
CA LEU A 187 17.06 -4.91 7.96
C LEU A 187 18.15 -5.86 7.45
N LEU A 188 18.80 -5.56 6.34
CA LEU A 188 19.94 -6.32 5.83
C LEU A 188 21.12 -6.29 6.81
N HIS A 189 21.41 -5.14 7.41
CA HIS A 189 22.46 -5.03 8.43
C HIS A 189 22.18 -5.92 9.64
N LEU A 190 20.94 -5.91 10.14
CA LEU A 190 20.52 -6.77 11.24
C LEU A 190 20.51 -8.25 10.82
N ALA A 191 20.12 -8.56 9.58
CA ALA A 191 20.17 -9.92 9.05
C ALA A 191 21.59 -10.47 9.03
N ASP A 192 22.56 -9.67 8.60
CA ASP A 192 23.97 -10.01 8.60
C ASP A 192 24.50 -10.22 10.03
N PHE A 193 24.18 -9.29 10.93
CA PHE A 193 24.59 -9.37 12.33
C PHE A 193 24.04 -10.59 13.07
N PHE A 194 22.79 -10.96 12.83
CA PHE A 194 22.11 -12.08 13.50
C PHE A 194 22.05 -13.37 12.67
N ASP A 195 22.73 -13.42 11.51
CA ASP A 195 22.68 -14.54 10.54
C ASP A 195 21.23 -14.98 10.18
N SER A 196 20.35 -14.01 9.96
CA SER A 196 18.92 -14.27 9.74
C SER A 196 18.59 -14.49 8.26
N LYS A 197 18.62 -15.76 7.84
CA LYS A 197 18.25 -16.18 6.48
C LYS A 197 16.84 -15.74 6.06
N THR A 198 15.89 -15.74 6.99
CA THR A 198 14.51 -15.31 6.72
C THR A 198 14.45 -13.84 6.34
N VAL A 199 15.17 -12.98 7.07
CA VAL A 199 15.19 -11.54 6.80
C VAL A 199 15.92 -11.26 5.49
N PHE A 200 17.05 -11.93 5.23
CA PHE A 200 17.74 -11.84 3.93
C PHE A 200 16.82 -12.18 2.76
N ARG A 201 16.15 -13.33 2.82
CA ARG A 201 15.22 -13.78 1.77
C ARG A 201 14.11 -12.76 1.51
N ARG A 202 13.53 -12.18 2.56
CA ARG A 202 12.45 -11.18 2.43
C ARG A 202 12.97 -9.86 1.86
N CYS A 203 14.14 -9.39 2.30
CA CYS A 203 14.75 -8.17 1.80
C CYS A 203 15.16 -8.32 0.33
N GLU A 204 15.77 -9.44 -0.04
CA GLU A 204 16.16 -9.76 -1.41
C GLU A 204 14.93 -9.80 -2.35
N ALA A 205 13.86 -10.49 -1.93
CA ALA A 205 12.62 -10.55 -2.71
C ALA A 205 11.99 -9.16 -2.91
N PHE A 206 12.05 -8.30 -1.90
CA PHE A 206 11.58 -6.91 -2.02
C PHE A 206 12.45 -6.12 -3.02
N MET A 207 13.78 -6.21 -2.91
CA MET A 207 14.73 -5.49 -3.77
C MET A 207 14.58 -5.86 -5.25
N MET A 208 14.29 -7.14 -5.53
CA MET A 208 14.09 -7.63 -6.90
C MET A 208 12.79 -7.14 -7.54
N ASN A 209 11.70 -7.07 -6.78
CA ASN A 209 10.35 -7.00 -7.34
C ASN A 209 9.63 -5.67 -7.08
N LYS A 210 9.92 -4.99 -5.98
CA LYS A 210 9.13 -3.86 -5.48
C LYS A 210 9.93 -2.58 -5.22
N SER A 211 11.22 -2.69 -4.94
CA SER A 211 12.08 -1.54 -4.64
C SER A 211 12.22 -0.58 -5.82
N GLU A 212 12.11 0.72 -5.54
CA GLU A 212 12.31 1.83 -6.48
C GLU A 212 13.77 2.32 -6.49
N LYS A 213 14.66 1.74 -5.67
CA LYS A 213 16.09 2.08 -5.66
C LYS A 213 16.73 1.92 -7.04
N SER A 214 17.70 2.78 -7.30
CA SER A 214 18.51 2.71 -8.52
C SER A 214 19.26 1.38 -8.62
N LEU A 215 19.56 0.95 -9.86
CA LEU A 215 20.32 -0.28 -10.11
C LEU A 215 21.67 -0.27 -9.37
N LYS A 216 22.34 0.89 -9.34
CA LYS A 216 23.57 1.12 -8.57
C LYS A 216 23.38 0.81 -7.08
N SER A 217 22.39 1.43 -6.45
CA SER A 217 22.13 1.24 -5.01
C SER A 217 21.75 -0.22 -4.69
N LYS A 218 20.98 -0.87 -5.56
CA LYS A 218 20.66 -2.29 -5.42
C LYS A 218 21.91 -3.17 -5.50
N PHE A 219 22.80 -2.88 -6.45
CA PHE A 219 24.03 -3.64 -6.65
C PHE A 219 25.03 -3.47 -5.50
N GLU A 220 25.20 -2.24 -5.00
CA GLU A 220 26.04 -1.94 -3.82
C GLU A 220 25.59 -2.77 -2.59
N LEU A 221 24.28 -2.77 -2.30
CA LEU A 221 23.72 -3.57 -1.21
C LEU A 221 23.90 -5.08 -1.47
N ALA A 222 23.74 -5.51 -2.72
CA ALA A 222 23.88 -6.92 -3.09
C ALA A 222 25.32 -7.43 -2.90
N ILE A 223 26.32 -6.60 -3.17
CA ILE A 223 27.73 -6.91 -2.90
C ILE A 223 27.98 -6.91 -1.39
N LYS A 224 27.61 -5.81 -0.70
CA LYS A 224 27.84 -5.61 0.74
C LYS A 224 27.31 -6.78 1.58
N TYR A 225 26.13 -7.28 1.23
CA TYR A 225 25.44 -8.36 1.96
C TYR A 225 25.47 -9.72 1.26
N ARG A 226 26.28 -9.88 0.20
CA ARG A 226 26.47 -11.16 -0.54
C ARG A 226 25.15 -11.79 -1.02
N LEU A 227 24.25 -10.96 -1.56
CA LEU A 227 22.96 -11.36 -2.11
C LEU A 227 23.10 -11.83 -3.55
N GLU A 228 23.63 -13.03 -3.75
CA GLU A 228 23.95 -13.63 -5.06
C GLU A 228 22.81 -13.54 -6.10
N PRO A 229 21.55 -13.93 -5.76
CA PRO A 229 20.43 -13.75 -6.69
C PRO A 229 20.23 -12.28 -7.12
N LEU A 230 20.33 -11.32 -6.19
CA LEU A 230 20.18 -9.90 -6.50
C LEU A 230 21.33 -9.37 -7.36
N GLN A 231 22.56 -9.82 -7.13
CA GLN A 231 23.73 -9.45 -7.95
C GLN A 231 23.51 -9.84 -9.41
N LYS A 232 23.13 -11.11 -9.67
CA LYS A 232 22.82 -11.61 -11.02
C LYS A 232 21.69 -10.83 -11.68
N ARG A 233 20.65 -10.48 -10.91
CA ARG A 233 19.55 -9.65 -11.39
C ARG A 233 20.02 -8.25 -11.78
N CYS A 234 20.93 -7.65 -11.01
CA CYS A 234 21.49 -6.35 -11.34
C CYS A 234 22.37 -6.40 -12.60
N ILE A 235 23.28 -7.38 -12.68
CA ILE A 235 24.19 -7.54 -13.83
C ILE A 235 23.41 -7.80 -15.11
N SER A 236 22.38 -8.64 -15.08
CA SER A 236 21.52 -8.88 -16.25
C SER A 236 20.78 -7.63 -16.72
N GLY A 237 20.44 -6.72 -15.80
CA GLY A 237 19.75 -5.46 -16.06
C GLY A 237 20.61 -4.33 -16.65
N LEU A 238 21.95 -4.48 -16.67
CA LEU A 238 22.85 -3.52 -17.32
C LEU A 238 22.65 -3.54 -18.83
N LYS A 239 22.51 -2.35 -19.45
CA LYS A 239 22.17 -2.21 -20.87
C LYS A 239 23.34 -1.77 -21.74
N ASN A 240 24.34 -1.10 -21.17
CA ASN A 240 25.46 -0.53 -21.89
C ASN A 240 26.73 -0.42 -21.00
N LYS A 241 27.86 0.00 -21.60
CA LYS A 241 29.15 0.15 -20.91
C LYS A 241 29.14 1.26 -19.85
N GLU A 242 28.34 2.32 -20.01
CA GLU A 242 28.22 3.37 -18.99
C GLU A 242 27.46 2.86 -17.76
N ASP A 243 26.43 2.02 -17.94
CA ASP A 243 25.74 1.38 -16.83
C ASP A 243 26.72 0.54 -16.00
N VAL A 244 27.60 -0.23 -16.66
CA VAL A 244 28.64 -1.01 -15.98
C VAL A 244 29.53 -0.11 -15.13
N ARG A 245 30.02 1.00 -15.71
CA ARG A 245 30.84 1.97 -14.96
C ARG A 245 30.08 2.57 -13.78
N SER A 246 28.78 2.83 -13.94
CA SER A 246 27.95 3.45 -12.92
C SER A 246 27.77 2.58 -11.66
N VAL A 247 27.84 1.26 -11.80
CA VAL A 247 27.65 0.30 -10.70
C VAL A 247 28.94 -0.13 -10.02
N LEU A 248 30.11 0.28 -10.54
CA LEU A 248 31.38 -0.01 -9.89
C LEU A 248 31.48 0.77 -8.57
N PRO A 249 31.80 0.10 -7.45
CA PRO A 249 32.08 0.78 -6.19
C PRO A 249 33.38 1.57 -6.29
N GLU A 250 33.53 2.54 -5.39
CA GLU A 250 34.76 3.36 -5.30
C GLU A 250 35.99 2.52 -4.97
N ASP A 251 35.81 1.49 -4.11
CA ASP A 251 36.85 0.53 -3.78
C ASP A 251 36.67 -0.77 -4.59
N PRO A 252 37.56 -1.05 -5.57
CA PRO A 252 37.45 -2.23 -6.41
C PRO A 252 37.64 -3.55 -5.66
N PHE A 253 38.21 -3.54 -4.45
CA PHE A 253 38.41 -4.74 -3.64
C PHE A 253 37.14 -5.18 -2.88
N GLN A 254 36.07 -4.38 -2.89
CA GLN A 254 34.78 -4.77 -2.31
C GLN A 254 34.06 -5.83 -3.15
N ILE A 255 34.38 -5.92 -4.44
CA ILE A 255 33.81 -6.90 -5.36
C ILE A 255 34.66 -8.17 -5.33
N ASN A 256 34.01 -9.31 -5.14
CA ASN A 256 34.69 -10.61 -5.19
C ASN A 256 35.12 -10.96 -6.65
N PRO A 257 36.13 -11.83 -6.85
CA PRO A 257 36.62 -12.16 -8.18
C PRO A 257 35.55 -12.70 -9.15
N ASP A 258 34.56 -13.43 -8.64
CA ASP A 258 33.49 -14.03 -9.45
C ASP A 258 32.57 -12.97 -10.04
N VAL A 259 32.16 -11.99 -9.23
CA VAL A 259 31.35 -10.85 -9.67
C VAL A 259 32.13 -9.96 -10.63
N TRP A 260 33.44 -9.79 -10.42
CA TRP A 260 34.30 -9.11 -11.39
C TRP A 260 34.30 -9.81 -12.75
N ALA A 261 34.40 -11.14 -12.78
CA ALA A 261 34.34 -11.91 -14.01
C ALA A 261 32.98 -11.77 -14.70
N GLU A 262 31.87 -11.80 -13.94
CA GLU A 262 30.53 -11.58 -14.50
C GLU A 262 30.36 -10.18 -15.10
N LEU A 263 30.81 -9.13 -14.39
CA LEU A 263 30.77 -7.74 -14.87
C LEU A 263 31.64 -7.55 -16.12
N PHE A 264 32.84 -8.15 -16.14
CA PHE A 264 33.73 -8.12 -17.28
C PHE A 264 33.07 -8.77 -18.50
N ASN A 265 32.57 -10.00 -18.36
CA ASN A 265 31.86 -10.69 -19.44
C ASN A 265 30.65 -9.89 -19.94
N LYS A 266 29.89 -9.27 -19.02
CA LYS A 266 28.77 -8.40 -19.38
C LYS A 266 29.23 -7.16 -20.16
N ALA A 267 30.32 -6.51 -19.76
CA ALA A 267 30.86 -5.34 -20.46
C ALA A 267 31.29 -5.63 -21.90
N PHE A 268 31.90 -6.81 -22.14
CA PHE A 268 32.32 -7.26 -23.46
C PHE A 268 31.16 -7.75 -24.34
N SER A 269 30.01 -8.08 -23.75
CA SER A 269 28.80 -8.41 -24.50
C SER A 269 28.16 -7.19 -25.19
N PHE A 270 28.55 -5.97 -24.79
CA PHE A 270 28.11 -4.75 -25.43
C PHE A 270 29.05 -4.38 -26.58
N ASN A 271 28.48 -4.31 -27.79
CA ASN A 271 29.17 -3.79 -28.98
C ASN A 271 29.69 -2.37 -28.73
#